data_AF-A0A1B6FU95-F1
#
_entry.id   AF-A0A1B6FU95-F1
#
_cell.length_a   1.000
_cell.length_b   1.000
_cell.length_c   1.000
_cell.angle_alpha   90.00
_cell.angle_beta   90.00
_cell.angle_gamma   90.00
#
_symmetry.space_group_name_H-M   'P 1'
#
loop_
_entity.id
_entity.type
_entity.pdbx_description
1 polymer ?
#
loop_
_entity_poly.entity_id
_entity_poly.type
_entity_poly.pdbx_seq_one_letter_code
_entity_poly.pdbx_strand_id
1 'polypeptide(L)'
;LLGYLVELLNTFNSRSFKLVLGAEAVSEKTGLKMITTANLALVLRALQLLLWLIPYIRLHFQALLPESAKMTQLEAVTVRIKTHVKDVQAKLLSIMEPLVANELHHWEARPPVPSKPFQNICKRLMKLNEAVSGILPEVQTQELFRAINCAFKDLLRDQLNRL
;
A
#
# COMPACT_ATOMS: atom_id res chain seq x y z
N LEU A 1 -11.74 -20.95 21.06
CA LEU A 1 -11.81 -20.77 19.59
C LEU A 1 -11.64 -19.31 19.17
N LEU A 2 -12.52 -18.38 19.58
CA LEU A 2 -12.36 -16.94 19.24
C LEU A 2 -10.99 -16.37 19.61
N GLY A 3 -10.48 -16.68 20.80
CA GLY A 3 -9.15 -16.24 21.25
C GLY A 3 -8.02 -16.65 20.29
N TYR A 4 -7.98 -17.93 19.88
CA TYR A 4 -7.00 -18.43 18.90
C TYR A 4 -7.12 -17.75 17.54
N LEU A 5 -8.34 -17.45 17.09
CA LEU A 5 -8.55 -16.73 15.84
C LEU A 5 -8.05 -15.28 15.94
N VAL A 6 -8.30 -14.60 17.06
CA VAL A 6 -7.76 -13.26 17.32
C VAL A 6 -6.23 -13.29 17.37
N GLU A 7 -5.63 -14.30 17.98
CA GLU A 7 -4.18 -14.48 18.01
C GLU A 7 -3.60 -14.69 16.61
N LEU A 8 -4.27 -15.50 15.78
CA LEU A 8 -3.91 -15.71 14.38
C LEU A 8 -3.96 -14.40 13.57
N LEU A 9 -5.04 -13.62 13.72
CA LEU A 9 -5.19 -12.32 13.07
C LEU A 9 -4.09 -11.33 13.50
N ASN A 10 -3.78 -11.28 14.80
CA ASN A 10 -2.70 -10.45 15.32
C ASN A 10 -1.33 -10.88 14.79
N THR A 11 -1.09 -12.19 14.72
CA THR A 11 0.15 -12.78 14.22
C THR A 11 0.35 -12.46 12.75
N PHE A 12 -0.69 -12.65 11.92
CA PHE A 12 -0.65 -12.27 10.51
C PHE A 12 -0.39 -10.78 10.34
N ASN A 13 -1.14 -9.93 11.04
CA ASN A 13 -0.99 -8.47 10.93
C ASN A 13 0.42 -8.02 11.33
N SER A 14 0.96 -8.53 12.43
CA SER A 14 2.30 -8.21 12.92
C SER A 14 3.40 -8.68 11.97
N ARG A 15 3.34 -9.94 11.51
CA ARG A 15 4.35 -10.50 10.61
C ARG A 15 4.33 -9.83 9.24
N SER A 16 3.14 -9.62 8.66
CA SER A 16 3.04 -8.93 7.37
C SER A 16 3.57 -7.49 7.46
N PHE A 17 3.26 -6.75 8.53
CA PHE A 17 3.80 -5.41 8.75
C PHE A 17 5.33 -5.41 8.76
N LYS A 18 5.93 -6.28 9.58
CA LYS A 18 7.38 -6.41 9.70
C LYS A 18 8.05 -6.74 8.37
N LEU A 19 7.45 -7.63 7.58
CA LEU A 19 7.99 -8.04 6.30
C LEU A 19 7.97 -6.90 5.27
N VAL A 20 6.85 -6.19 5.11
CA VAL A 20 6.70 -5.22 4.01
C VAL A 20 6.97 -3.76 4.40
N LEU A 21 6.68 -3.37 5.64
CA LEU A 21 6.91 -2.00 6.15
C LEU A 21 8.13 -1.94 7.06
N GLY A 22 8.37 -2.98 7.86
CA GLY A 22 9.58 -3.13 8.68
C GLY A 22 10.82 -3.60 7.91
N ALA A 23 10.66 -3.90 6.61
CA ALA A 23 11.70 -4.42 5.73
C ALA A 23 12.41 -5.69 6.23
N GLU A 24 11.85 -6.43 7.20
CA GLU A 24 12.43 -7.68 7.71
C GLU A 24 12.47 -8.78 6.64
N ALA A 25 11.70 -8.65 5.56
CA ALA A 25 11.81 -9.57 4.43
C ALA A 25 13.06 -9.33 3.58
N VAL A 26 13.65 -8.12 3.63
CA VAL A 26 14.90 -7.79 2.94
C VAL A 26 16.05 -8.24 3.82
N SER A 27 16.66 -9.36 3.47
CA SER A 27 17.81 -9.91 4.20
C SER A 27 18.60 -10.84 3.30
N GLU A 28 19.89 -11.02 3.60
CA GLU A 28 20.70 -12.02 2.90
C GLU A 28 20.13 -13.44 3.07
N LYS A 29 19.54 -13.74 4.23
CA LYS A 29 18.94 -15.05 4.54
C LYS A 29 17.73 -15.39 3.66
N THR A 30 16.96 -14.39 3.26
CA THR A 30 15.78 -14.55 2.40
C THR A 30 16.11 -14.41 0.91
N GLY A 31 17.29 -13.87 0.57
CA GLY A 31 17.70 -13.59 -0.82
C GLY A 31 16.92 -12.44 -1.48
N LEU A 32 15.98 -11.80 -0.77
CA LEU A 32 15.16 -10.72 -1.30
C LEU A 32 15.91 -9.38 -1.17
N LYS A 33 16.17 -8.73 -2.31
CA LYS A 33 16.91 -7.47 -2.34
C LYS A 33 16.07 -6.24 -2.00
N MET A 34 14.77 -6.28 -2.28
CA MET A 34 13.87 -5.16 -2.04
C MET A 34 12.40 -5.61 -1.91
N ILE A 35 11.60 -4.83 -1.21
CA ILE A 35 10.15 -4.95 -1.23
C ILE A 35 9.63 -4.27 -2.51
N THR A 36 8.93 -5.02 -3.36
CA THR A 36 8.37 -4.50 -4.60
C THR A 36 6.98 -3.89 -4.36
N THR A 37 6.50 -3.07 -5.32
CA THR A 37 5.12 -2.60 -5.33
C THR A 37 4.12 -3.77 -5.36
N ALA A 38 4.43 -4.84 -6.09
CA ALA A 38 3.59 -6.04 -6.11
C ALA A 38 3.47 -6.68 -4.71
N ASN A 39 4.57 -6.74 -3.94
CA ASN A 39 4.53 -7.26 -2.56
C ASN A 39 3.59 -6.41 -1.68
N LEU A 40 3.68 -5.07 -1.79
CA LEU A 40 2.81 -4.16 -1.05
C LEU A 40 1.33 -4.31 -1.47
N ALA A 41 1.06 -4.40 -2.76
CA ALA A 41 -0.28 -4.59 -3.29
C ALA A 41 -0.90 -5.93 -2.81
N LEU A 42 -0.12 -7.02 -2.81
CA LEU A 42 -0.57 -8.33 -2.31
C LEU A 42 -0.89 -8.29 -0.82
N VAL A 43 -0.02 -7.68 0.00
CA VAL A 43 -0.30 -7.53 1.44
C VAL A 43 -1.53 -6.66 1.67
N LEU A 44 -1.69 -5.57 0.92
CA LEU A 44 -2.88 -4.72 0.98
C LEU A 44 -4.16 -5.54 0.72
N ARG A 45 -4.17 -6.36 -0.34
CA ARG A 45 -5.32 -7.23 -0.66
C ARG A 45 -5.58 -8.29 0.40
N ALA A 46 -4.53 -8.90 0.95
CA ALA A 46 -4.67 -9.88 2.01
C ALA A 46 -5.28 -9.25 3.29
N LEU A 47 -4.82 -8.07 3.69
CA LEU A 47 -5.38 -7.35 4.84
C LEU A 47 -6.86 -6.97 4.60
N GLN A 48 -7.18 -6.48 3.39
CA GLN A 48 -8.56 -6.16 3.01
C GLN A 48 -9.47 -7.40 3.02
N LEU A 49 -8.97 -8.56 2.59
CA LEU A 49 -9.69 -9.82 2.68
C LEU A 49 -9.98 -10.20 4.14
N LEU A 50 -9.00 -10.06 5.03
CA LEU A 50 -9.21 -10.28 6.46
C LEU A 50 -10.28 -9.34 7.02
N LEU A 51 -10.22 -8.04 6.68
CA LEU A 51 -11.25 -7.07 7.08
C LEU A 51 -12.63 -7.43 6.55
N TRP A 52 -12.72 -7.98 5.34
CA TRP A 52 -13.98 -8.45 4.76
C TRP A 52 -14.53 -9.68 5.48
N LEU A 53 -13.67 -10.57 5.99
CA LEU A 53 -14.07 -11.77 6.75
C LEU A 53 -14.52 -11.46 8.18
N ILE A 54 -13.98 -10.42 8.81
CA ILE A 54 -14.22 -10.08 10.23
C ILE A 54 -15.71 -9.95 10.60
N PRO A 55 -16.59 -9.30 9.80
CA PRO A 55 -18.03 -9.25 10.11
C PRO A 55 -18.69 -10.63 10.23
N TYR A 56 -18.30 -11.59 9.38
CA TYR A 56 -18.83 -12.95 9.42
C TYR A 56 -18.30 -13.73 10.64
N ILE A 57 -17.01 -13.53 10.96
CA ILE A 57 -16.40 -14.06 12.18
C ILE A 57 -17.16 -13.52 13.41
N ARG A 58 -17.42 -12.20 13.43
CA ARG A 58 -18.18 -11.54 14.50
C ARG A 58 -19.55 -12.18 14.66
N LEU A 59 -20.32 -12.27 13.58
CA LEU A 59 -21.68 -12.84 13.59
C LEU A 59 -21.68 -14.29 14.10
N HIS A 60 -20.77 -15.12 13.61
CA HIS A 60 -20.65 -16.53 14.00
C HIS A 60 -20.38 -16.67 15.51
N PHE A 61 -19.41 -15.93 16.05
CA PHE A 61 -19.09 -16.03 17.48
C PHE A 61 -20.10 -15.32 18.38
N GLN A 62 -20.80 -14.29 17.90
CA GLN A 62 -21.91 -13.67 18.67
C GLN A 62 -23.03 -14.68 18.94
N ALA A 63 -23.33 -15.56 17.98
CA ALA A 63 -24.35 -16.60 18.15
C ALA A 63 -23.93 -17.72 19.14
N LEU A 64 -22.63 -17.85 19.42
CA LEU A 64 -22.07 -18.92 20.25
C LEU A 64 -21.67 -18.47 21.66
N LEU A 65 -21.61 -17.16 21.90
CA LEU A 65 -21.16 -16.58 23.16
C LEU A 65 -22.35 -16.00 23.94
N PRO A 66 -22.28 -15.97 25.28
CA PRO A 66 -23.26 -15.24 26.09
C PRO A 66 -23.37 -13.78 25.66
N GLU A 67 -24.54 -13.15 25.78
CA GLU A 67 -24.71 -11.72 25.45
C GLU A 67 -23.76 -10.79 26.23
N SER A 68 -23.31 -11.21 27.41
CA SER A 68 -22.33 -10.49 28.23
C SER A 68 -20.90 -10.57 27.71
N ALA A 69 -20.61 -11.49 26.78
CA ALA A 69 -19.27 -11.70 26.24
C ALA A 69 -18.89 -10.56 25.28
N LYS A 70 -17.86 -9.81 25.66
CA LYS A 70 -17.37 -8.68 24.86
C LYS A 70 -16.46 -9.15 23.74
N MET A 71 -16.65 -8.61 22.54
CA MET A 71 -15.80 -8.86 21.36
C MET A 71 -14.62 -7.89 21.23
N THR A 72 -14.24 -7.23 22.33
CA THR A 72 -13.26 -6.14 22.34
C THR A 72 -11.91 -6.54 21.75
N GLN A 73 -11.47 -7.79 21.92
CA GLN A 73 -10.21 -8.25 21.33
C GLN A 73 -10.27 -8.37 19.80
N LEU A 74 -11.40 -8.80 19.25
CA LEU A 74 -11.64 -8.84 17.79
C LEU A 74 -11.71 -7.42 17.23
N GLU A 75 -12.37 -6.50 17.95
CA GLU A 75 -12.46 -5.09 17.57
C GLU A 75 -11.07 -4.43 17.58
N ALA A 76 -10.26 -4.68 18.61
CA ALA A 76 -8.91 -4.17 18.72
C ALA A 76 -8.00 -4.62 17.56
N VAL A 77 -7.99 -5.92 17.22
CA VAL A 77 -7.21 -6.41 16.07
C VAL A 77 -7.74 -5.85 14.74
N THR A 78 -9.06 -5.67 14.60
CA THR A 78 -9.67 -5.05 13.42
C THR A 78 -9.15 -3.63 13.21
N VAL A 79 -9.08 -2.82 14.27
CA VAL A 79 -8.52 -1.46 14.20
C VAL A 79 -7.06 -1.50 13.76
N ARG A 80 -6.25 -2.42 14.32
CA ARG A 80 -4.84 -2.59 13.94
C ARG A 80 -4.66 -2.96 12.46
N ILE A 81 -5.50 -3.85 11.94
CA ILE A 81 -5.47 -4.23 10.51
C ILE A 81 -5.88 -3.04 9.63
N LYS A 82 -6.90 -2.25 10.03
CA LYS A 82 -7.29 -1.03 9.31
C LYS A 82 -6.16 0.01 9.27
N THR A 83 -5.43 0.19 10.38
CA THR A 83 -4.25 1.06 10.40
C THR A 83 -3.18 0.56 9.45
N HIS A 84 -2.87 -0.74 9.49
CA HIS A 84 -1.88 -1.33 8.61
C HIS A 84 -2.26 -1.19 7.12
N VAL A 85 -3.55 -1.32 6.76
CA VAL A 85 -4.04 -1.02 5.40
C VAL A 85 -3.68 0.40 4.97
N LYS A 86 -3.92 1.39 5.83
CA LYS A 86 -3.59 2.79 5.55
C LYS A 86 -2.08 3.00 5.39
N ASP A 87 -1.27 2.36 6.23
CA ASP A 87 0.19 2.47 6.18
C ASP A 87 0.75 1.89 4.87
N VAL A 88 0.23 0.75 4.41
CA VAL A 88 0.62 0.15 3.13
C VAL A 88 0.19 1.03 1.95
N GLN A 89 -1.02 1.60 1.98
CA GLN A 89 -1.48 2.55 0.95
C GLN A 89 -0.60 3.80 0.90
N ALA A 90 -0.25 4.36 2.05
CA ALA A 90 0.67 5.50 2.13
C ALA A 90 2.07 5.15 1.59
N LYS A 91 2.58 3.95 1.90
CA LYS A 91 3.86 3.48 1.36
C LYS A 91 3.83 3.29 -0.16
N LEU A 92 2.72 2.79 -0.71
CA LEU A 92 2.55 2.68 -2.17
C LEU A 92 2.61 4.06 -2.85
N LEU A 93 1.94 5.05 -2.27
CA LEU A 93 1.93 6.41 -2.79
C LEU A 93 3.32 7.06 -2.75
N SER A 94 4.06 6.88 -1.64
CA SER A 94 5.36 7.52 -1.46
C SER A 94 6.48 6.94 -2.31
N ILE A 95 6.28 5.82 -3.02
CA ILE A 95 7.28 5.26 -3.93
C ILE A 95 7.51 6.16 -5.15
N MET A 96 6.45 6.77 -5.70
CA MET A 96 6.55 7.52 -6.96
C MET A 96 7.09 8.92 -6.80
N GLU A 97 6.77 9.60 -5.70
CA GLU A 97 7.15 10.99 -5.46
C GLU A 97 8.66 11.26 -5.61
N PRO A 98 9.58 10.53 -4.95
CA PRO A 98 11.01 10.77 -5.11
C PRO A 98 11.53 10.43 -6.51
N LEU A 99 10.91 9.45 -7.18
CA LEU A 99 11.27 9.08 -8.55
C LEU A 99 10.90 10.17 -9.54
N VAL A 100 9.71 10.75 -9.39
CA VAL A 100 9.23 11.87 -10.20
C VAL A 100 10.07 13.12 -9.92
N ALA A 101 10.28 13.45 -8.65
CA ALA A 101 11.07 14.60 -8.23
C ALA A 101 12.50 14.54 -8.83
N ASN A 102 13.14 13.37 -8.79
CA ASN A 102 14.46 13.18 -9.37
C ASN A 102 14.51 13.40 -10.89
N GLU A 103 13.50 12.92 -11.64
CA GLU A 103 13.46 13.16 -13.09
C GLU A 103 13.19 14.65 -13.38
N LEU A 104 12.26 15.28 -12.65
CA LEU A 104 11.93 16.71 -12.82
C LEU A 104 13.08 17.64 -12.45
N HIS A 105 13.91 17.29 -11.47
CA HIS A 105 15.11 18.06 -11.10
C HIS A 105 16.06 18.27 -12.31
N HIS A 106 16.13 17.29 -13.21
CA HIS A 106 16.97 17.32 -14.41
C HIS A 106 16.20 17.80 -15.66
N TRP A 107 14.97 18.27 -15.49
CA TRP A 107 14.14 18.71 -16.61
C TRP A 107 14.28 20.21 -16.85
N GLU A 108 14.45 20.55 -18.13
CA GLU A 108 14.41 21.91 -18.66
C GLU A 108 13.29 22.03 -19.70
N ALA A 109 12.66 23.20 -19.78
CA ALA A 109 11.58 23.51 -20.71
C ALA A 109 12.12 23.80 -22.13
N ARG A 110 12.75 22.80 -22.76
CA ARG A 110 13.29 22.90 -24.12
C ARG A 110 13.00 21.66 -24.97
N PRO A 111 13.04 21.78 -26.32
CA PRO A 111 12.93 20.63 -27.21
C PRO A 111 14.02 19.57 -26.94
N PRO A 112 13.76 18.28 -27.28
CA PRO A 112 12.56 17.74 -27.92
C PRO A 112 11.42 17.43 -26.92
N VAL A 113 10.18 17.39 -27.44
CA VAL A 113 8.98 16.94 -26.70
C VAL A 113 8.51 15.60 -27.28
N PRO A 114 8.27 14.55 -26.47
CA PRO A 114 8.44 14.52 -25.01
C PRO A 114 9.92 14.48 -24.59
N SER A 115 10.25 15.25 -23.55
CA SER A 115 11.61 15.30 -23.00
C SER A 115 12.00 13.96 -22.36
N LYS A 116 13.31 13.69 -22.27
CA LYS A 116 13.80 12.44 -21.67
C LYS A 116 13.30 12.21 -20.22
N PRO A 117 13.27 13.21 -19.34
CA PRO A 117 12.67 13.07 -18.01
C PRO A 117 11.20 12.66 -18.03
N PHE A 118 10.38 13.29 -18.87
CA PHE A 118 8.95 12.94 -18.99
C PHE A 118 8.75 11.53 -19.54
N GLN A 119 9.56 11.12 -20.53
CA GLN A 119 9.55 9.73 -21.01
C GLN A 119 9.88 8.73 -19.89
N ASN A 120 10.85 9.04 -19.03
CA ASN A 120 11.22 8.20 -17.90
C ASN A 120 10.10 8.15 -16.85
N ILE A 121 9.48 9.28 -16.53
CA ILE A 121 8.31 9.35 -15.63
C ILE A 121 7.18 8.47 -16.16
N CYS A 122 6.80 8.62 -17.43
CA CYS A 122 5.77 7.77 -18.06
C CYS A 122 6.13 6.29 -17.98
N LYS A 123 7.39 5.91 -18.25
CA LYS A 123 7.85 4.51 -18.12
C LYS A 123 7.71 3.98 -16.70
N ARG A 124 8.03 4.78 -15.68
CA ARG A 124 7.88 4.38 -14.27
C ARG A 124 6.41 4.23 -13.88
N LEU A 125 5.55 5.14 -14.34
CA LEU A 125 4.10 5.07 -14.12
C LEU A 125 3.48 3.83 -14.79
N MET A 126 3.89 3.49 -16.01
CA MET A 126 3.44 2.27 -16.69
C MET A 126 3.84 1.01 -15.90
N LYS A 127 5.10 0.91 -15.45
CA LYS A 127 5.55 -0.21 -14.62
C LYS A 127 4.80 -0.31 -13.30
N LEU A 128 4.50 0.82 -12.67
CA LEU A 128 3.67 0.85 -11.48
C LEU A 128 2.27 0.29 -11.79
N ASN A 129 1.65 0.75 -12.89
CA ASN A 129 0.33 0.29 -13.30
C ASN A 129 0.32 -1.22 -13.56
N GLU A 130 1.29 -1.74 -14.30
CA GLU A 130 1.45 -3.18 -14.54
C GLU A 130 1.57 -3.97 -13.24
N ALA A 131 2.31 -3.45 -12.26
CA ALA A 131 2.50 -4.11 -10.97
C ALA A 131 1.25 -4.12 -10.07
N VAL A 132 0.34 -3.15 -10.21
CA VAL A 132 -0.83 -3.01 -9.32
C VAL A 132 -2.16 -3.39 -9.96
N SER A 133 -2.34 -3.19 -11.26
CA SER A 133 -3.63 -3.36 -11.96
C SER A 133 -4.14 -4.81 -11.96
N GLY A 134 -3.24 -5.79 -11.94
CA GLY A 134 -3.60 -7.21 -11.80
C GLY A 134 -3.94 -7.64 -10.37
N ILE A 135 -3.78 -6.76 -9.37
CA ILE A 135 -3.86 -7.10 -7.94
C ILE A 135 -4.91 -6.24 -7.24
N LEU A 136 -4.88 -4.93 -7.46
CA LEU A 136 -5.77 -3.95 -6.84
C LEU A 136 -7.08 -3.82 -7.63
N PRO A 137 -8.22 -3.62 -6.95
CA PRO A 137 -9.46 -3.23 -7.61
C PRO A 137 -9.28 -1.96 -8.43
N GLU A 138 -10.03 -1.83 -9.51
CA GLU A 138 -9.94 -0.68 -10.42
C GLU A 138 -10.07 0.66 -9.68
N VAL A 139 -11.05 0.77 -8.77
CA VAL A 139 -11.27 1.98 -7.97
C VAL A 139 -10.03 2.39 -7.18
N GLN A 140 -9.36 1.43 -6.53
CA GLN A 140 -8.16 1.70 -5.74
C GLN A 140 -6.96 2.07 -6.63
N THR A 141 -6.86 1.44 -7.81
CA THR A 141 -5.86 1.81 -8.82
C THR A 141 -6.09 3.25 -9.27
N GLN A 142 -7.33 3.63 -9.60
CA GLN A 142 -7.67 5.01 -9.98
C GLN A 142 -7.35 6.02 -8.87
N GLU A 143 -7.67 5.72 -7.61
CA GLU A 143 -7.35 6.57 -6.45
C GLU A 143 -5.83 6.76 -6.30
N LEU A 144 -5.05 5.68 -6.42
CA LEU A 144 -3.59 5.75 -6.38
C LEU A 144 -3.04 6.67 -7.47
N PHE A 145 -3.48 6.50 -8.72
CA PHE A 145 -3.01 7.32 -9.84
C PHE A 145 -3.48 8.78 -9.75
N ARG A 146 -4.67 9.05 -9.20
CA ARG A 146 -5.11 10.43 -8.91
C ARG A 146 -4.20 11.11 -7.89
N ALA A 147 -3.86 10.42 -6.80
CA ALA A 147 -2.97 10.94 -5.77
C ALA A 147 -1.55 11.21 -6.33
N ILE A 148 -1.01 10.28 -7.13
CA ILE A 148 0.28 10.45 -7.82
C ILE A 148 0.24 11.64 -8.78
N ASN A 149 -0.85 11.82 -9.53
CA ASN A 149 -1.01 12.95 -10.44
C ASN A 149 -1.09 14.29 -9.70
N CYS A 150 -1.71 14.33 -8.52
CA CYS A 150 -1.68 15.52 -7.66
C CYS A 150 -0.24 15.85 -7.25
N ALA A 151 0.49 14.89 -6.68
CA ALA A 151 1.89 15.09 -6.29
C ALA A 151 2.79 15.50 -7.48
N PHE A 152 2.59 14.88 -8.64
CA PHE A 152 3.30 15.25 -9.87
C PHE A 152 3.07 16.71 -10.26
N LYS A 153 1.83 17.21 -10.21
CA LYS A 153 1.51 18.60 -10.53
C LYS A 153 2.18 19.58 -9.56
N ASP A 154 2.22 19.22 -8.28
CA ASP A 154 2.87 20.06 -7.26
C ASP A 154 4.38 20.11 -7.49
N LEU A 155 5.04 18.97 -7.70
CA LEU A 155 6.46 18.90 -8.03
C LEU A 155 6.81 19.65 -9.33
N LEU A 156 5.96 19.53 -10.35
CA LEU A 156 6.16 20.24 -11.61
C LEU A 156 6.00 21.75 -11.44
N ARG A 157 5.01 22.20 -10.66
CA ARG A 157 4.84 23.62 -10.32
C ARG A 157 6.09 24.16 -9.63
N ASP A 158 6.63 23.43 -8.67
CA ASP A 158 7.84 23.83 -7.95
C ASP A 158 9.05 23.92 -8.89
N GLN A 159 9.19 22.98 -9.82
CA GLN A 159 10.27 23.03 -10.81
C GLN A 159 10.10 24.20 -11.79
N LEU A 160 8.87 24.48 -12.24
CA LEU A 160 8.58 25.62 -13.11
C LEU A 160 8.88 26.97 -12.44
N ASN A 161 8.63 27.09 -11.13
CA ASN A 161 8.95 28.30 -10.37
C ASN A 161 10.46 28.53 -10.16
N ARG A 162 11.30 27.51 -10.41
CA ARG A 162 12.77 27.59 -10.29
C ARG A 162 13.47 27.93 -11.60
N LEU A 163 12.81 27.68 -12.73
CA LEU A 163 13.30 27.99 -14.08
C LEU A 163 13.08 29.47 -14.40
#